data_AF-A0A0W0Z8C0-F1
#
_entry.id   AF-A0A0W0Z8C0-F1
#
_cell.length_a   1.000
_cell.length_b   1.000
_cell.length_c   1.000
_cell.angle_alpha   90.00
_cell.angle_beta   90.00
_cell.angle_gamma   90.00
#
_symmetry.space_group_name_H-M   'P 1'
#
loop_
_entity.id
_entity.type
_entity.pdbx_description
1 polymer ?
#
loop_
_entity_poly.entity_id
_entity_poly.type
_entity_poly.pdbx_seq_one_letter_code
_entity_poly.pdbx_strand_id
1 'polypeptide(L)'
;MNKSVNLFNNPGRNPLYELTRTRNNPNDKQVIAYWNNKYSENAQYLDKKFVSEFPISTEACLWELTLSDFLKNSPNIELLEDKDFGRKNKSKPDFCFLVNNQRYFLEATIINPGEYPALNIELDEVLGSSCRIPREEYKEKICGAIDKKINAFNNGYKDIITDNDGYFIAISSSPIGIHLNPNDLLVEASCLFGLSERIYDPNTEMIYLAEEDAVKKKKSNSPLKTNYFKKDEFNFLSGVLFSRRLCIFYPKLEGLEHAIPDIESECIYFHNPIAKNQLPRQAFPFINQFESREDLENALISIL
;
A
#
# COMPACT_ATOMS: atom_id res chain seq x y z
N MET A 1 -33.53 9.29 5.34
CA MET A 1 -32.75 9.02 6.57
C MET A 1 -32.00 7.71 6.35
N ASN A 2 -30.72 7.77 5.98
CA ASN A 2 -29.89 6.57 5.96
C ASN A 2 -29.65 6.15 7.41
N LYS A 3 -29.92 4.88 7.74
CA LYS A 3 -29.51 4.33 9.04
C LYS A 3 -28.00 4.56 9.18
N SER A 4 -27.58 5.11 10.31
CA SER A 4 -26.18 5.12 10.70
C SER A 4 -25.68 3.67 10.66
N VAL A 5 -24.77 3.39 9.72
CA VAL A 5 -24.08 2.11 9.65
C VAL A 5 -22.97 2.15 10.68
N ASN A 6 -22.91 1.14 11.54
CA ASN A 6 -21.80 0.94 12.45
C ASN A 6 -21.02 -0.30 12.01
N LEU A 7 -19.77 -0.08 11.60
CA LEU A 7 -18.84 -1.08 11.09
C LEU A 7 -18.49 -2.16 12.12
N PHE A 8 -18.62 -1.85 13.42
CA PHE A 8 -18.22 -2.72 14.53
C PHE A 8 -19.42 -3.41 15.22
N ASN A 9 -20.59 -3.45 14.59
CA ASN A 9 -21.79 -4.04 15.22
C ASN A 9 -21.86 -5.58 15.13
N ASN A 10 -21.17 -6.20 14.17
CA ASN A 10 -21.30 -7.63 13.90
C ASN A 10 -20.05 -8.39 14.37
N PRO A 11 -20.15 -9.67 14.74
CA PRO A 11 -18.98 -10.51 14.91
C PRO A 11 -18.21 -10.67 13.59
N GLY A 12 -16.89 -10.68 13.68
CA GLY A 12 -15.95 -10.85 12.60
C GLY A 12 -14.99 -12.01 12.81
N ARG A 13 -14.16 -12.26 11.81
CA ARG A 13 -13.10 -13.28 11.85
C ARG A 13 -11.71 -12.67 11.94
N ASN A 14 -11.59 -11.37 11.72
CA ASN A 14 -10.34 -10.67 11.85
C ASN A 14 -9.99 -10.44 13.33
N PRO A 15 -8.80 -10.86 13.81
CA PRO A 15 -8.42 -10.72 15.23
C PRO A 15 -8.35 -9.27 15.72
N LEU A 16 -7.81 -8.35 14.92
CA LEU A 16 -7.72 -6.93 15.27
C LEU A 16 -9.13 -6.34 15.44
N TYR A 17 -10.02 -6.64 14.50
CA TYR A 17 -11.42 -6.23 14.56
C TYR A 17 -12.13 -6.74 15.80
N GLU A 18 -12.06 -8.05 16.06
CA GLU A 18 -12.74 -8.64 17.21
C GLU A 18 -12.19 -8.09 18.53
N LEU A 19 -10.88 -7.86 18.60
CA LEU A 19 -10.23 -7.25 19.74
C LEU A 19 -10.75 -5.81 19.97
N THR A 20 -10.71 -4.96 18.95
CA THR A 20 -11.21 -3.57 19.03
C THR A 20 -12.71 -3.52 19.34
N ARG A 21 -13.50 -4.42 18.75
CA ARG A 21 -14.96 -4.47 18.92
C ARG A 21 -15.39 -4.83 20.34
N THR A 22 -14.71 -5.80 20.95
CA THR A 22 -15.15 -6.41 22.21
C THR A 22 -14.51 -5.76 23.45
N ARG A 23 -13.36 -5.11 23.30
CA ARG A 23 -12.70 -4.41 24.39
C ARG A 23 -13.47 -3.15 24.78
N ASN A 24 -13.72 -3.01 26.08
CA ASN A 24 -14.29 -1.80 26.65
C ASN A 24 -13.18 -0.80 27.07
N ASN A 25 -12.21 -0.54 26.19
CA ASN A 25 -11.16 0.46 26.43
C ASN A 25 -11.59 1.82 25.82
N PRO A 26 -11.31 2.96 26.49
CA PRO A 26 -11.58 4.29 25.92
C PRO A 26 -10.97 4.52 24.54
N ASN A 27 -9.76 4.02 24.28
CA ASN A 27 -9.10 4.18 22.98
C ASN A 27 -9.82 3.40 21.88
N ASP A 28 -10.30 2.18 22.17
CA ASP A 28 -11.06 1.37 21.22
C ASP A 28 -12.38 2.07 20.84
N LYS A 29 -13.05 2.75 21.79
CA LYS A 29 -14.25 3.56 21.50
C LYS A 29 -13.96 4.73 20.57
N GLN A 30 -12.84 5.41 20.78
CA GLN A 30 -12.42 6.52 19.90
C GLN A 30 -12.08 6.01 18.49
N VAL A 31 -11.39 4.87 18.37
CA VAL A 31 -11.11 4.19 17.10
C VAL A 31 -12.40 3.84 16.35
N ILE A 32 -13.36 3.21 17.04
CA ILE A 32 -14.67 2.86 16.46
C ILE A 32 -15.42 4.10 16.00
N ALA A 33 -15.47 5.16 16.82
CA ALA A 33 -16.15 6.40 16.48
C ALA A 33 -15.51 7.07 15.26
N TYR A 34 -14.18 7.15 15.23
CA TYR A 34 -13.42 7.72 14.11
C TYR A 34 -13.71 6.99 12.80
N TRP A 35 -13.58 5.66 12.78
CA TRP A 35 -13.77 4.89 11.54
C TRP A 35 -15.22 4.88 11.05
N ASN A 36 -16.19 4.88 11.96
CA ASN A 36 -17.60 5.05 11.58
C ASN A 36 -17.88 6.45 10.99
N ASN A 37 -17.25 7.50 11.52
CA ASN A 37 -17.36 8.84 10.95
C ASN A 37 -16.73 8.90 9.56
N LYS A 38 -15.49 8.41 9.42
CA LYS A 38 -14.80 8.35 8.12
C LYS A 38 -15.58 7.55 7.08
N TYR A 39 -16.14 6.41 7.46
CA TYR A 39 -17.02 5.64 6.57
C TYR A 39 -18.25 6.45 6.15
N SER A 40 -18.92 7.12 7.10
CA SER A 40 -20.10 7.93 6.80
C SER A 40 -19.80 9.06 5.80
N GLU A 41 -18.59 9.62 5.85
CA GLU A 41 -18.13 10.69 4.95
C GLU A 41 -17.69 10.20 3.56
N ASN A 42 -17.35 8.91 3.43
CA ASN A 42 -16.71 8.33 2.25
C ASN A 42 -17.48 7.15 1.61
N ALA A 43 -18.61 6.72 2.19
CA ALA A 43 -19.35 5.52 1.78
C ALA A 43 -19.74 5.50 0.29
N GLN A 44 -19.97 6.67 -0.33
CA GLN A 44 -20.29 6.77 -1.76
C GLN A 44 -19.13 6.40 -2.69
N TYR A 45 -17.89 6.39 -2.21
CA TYR A 45 -16.70 6.06 -2.99
C TYR A 45 -16.27 4.59 -2.83
N LEU A 46 -16.85 3.88 -1.86
CA LEU A 46 -16.49 2.51 -1.52
C LEU A 46 -17.44 1.52 -2.16
N ASP A 47 -16.99 0.29 -2.33
CA ASP A 47 -17.82 -0.75 -2.91
C ASP A 47 -19.00 -1.14 -2.00
N LYS A 48 -20.00 -1.79 -2.59
CA LYS A 48 -21.23 -2.21 -1.88
C LYS A 48 -21.02 -3.32 -0.87
N LYS A 49 -19.91 -4.06 -0.96
CA LYS A 49 -19.55 -5.16 -0.07
C LYS A 49 -18.69 -4.69 1.10
N PHE A 50 -18.18 -3.47 1.09
CA PHE A 50 -17.29 -2.91 2.10
C PHE A 50 -17.76 -3.23 3.53
N VAL A 51 -19.02 -2.93 3.86
CA VAL A 51 -19.58 -3.17 5.21
C VAL A 51 -19.58 -4.66 5.59
N SER A 52 -19.85 -5.54 4.62
CA SER A 52 -19.84 -6.99 4.86
C SER A 52 -18.43 -7.59 4.90
N GLU A 53 -17.46 -6.95 4.24
CA GLU A 53 -16.06 -7.39 4.19
C GLU A 53 -15.24 -6.83 5.35
N PHE A 54 -15.61 -5.67 5.90
CA PHE A 54 -14.95 -5.01 7.02
C PHE A 54 -14.66 -5.94 8.23
N PRO A 55 -15.60 -6.75 8.75
CA PRO A 55 -15.33 -7.67 9.86
C PRO A 55 -14.44 -8.89 9.49
N ILE A 56 -14.18 -9.10 8.19
CA ILE A 56 -13.41 -10.24 7.66
C ILE A 56 -11.99 -9.80 7.28
N SER A 57 -11.85 -8.64 6.66
CA SER A 57 -10.60 -8.12 6.06
C SER A 57 -10.33 -6.69 6.51
N THR A 58 -10.35 -6.48 7.82
CA THR A 58 -10.39 -5.14 8.43
C THR A 58 -9.26 -4.22 8.00
N GLU A 59 -8.02 -4.68 7.99
CA GLU A 59 -6.87 -3.86 7.59
C GLU A 59 -6.96 -3.45 6.11
N ALA A 60 -7.53 -4.30 5.24
CA ALA A 60 -7.73 -3.97 3.83
C ALA A 60 -8.80 -2.88 3.66
N CYS A 61 -9.94 -3.05 4.32
CA CYS A 61 -11.00 -2.05 4.29
C CYS A 61 -10.56 -0.73 4.96
N LEU A 62 -9.76 -0.79 6.02
CA LEU A 62 -9.17 0.42 6.63
C LEU A 62 -8.21 1.10 5.66
N TRP A 63 -7.40 0.35 4.91
CA TRP A 63 -6.52 0.94 3.89
C TRP A 63 -7.30 1.63 2.76
N GLU A 64 -8.35 1.00 2.24
CA GLU A 64 -9.25 1.62 1.28
C GLU A 64 -9.90 2.89 1.85
N LEU A 65 -10.40 2.85 3.09
CA LEU A 65 -11.05 4.00 3.71
C LEU A 65 -10.08 5.17 3.96
N THR A 66 -8.84 4.88 4.36
CA THR A 66 -7.75 5.86 4.47
C THR A 66 -7.47 6.50 3.11
N LEU A 67 -7.33 5.70 2.06
CA LEU A 67 -7.08 6.19 0.70
C LEU A 67 -8.25 7.02 0.18
N SER A 68 -9.48 6.58 0.38
CA SER A 68 -10.69 7.33 -0.02
C SER A 68 -10.71 8.71 0.65
N ASP A 69 -10.44 8.77 1.95
CA ASP A 69 -10.43 10.04 2.67
C ASP A 69 -9.31 10.97 2.18
N PHE A 70 -8.12 10.42 1.93
CA PHE A 70 -7.01 11.18 1.36
C PHE A 70 -7.31 11.71 -0.04
N LEU A 71 -7.82 10.86 -0.94
CA LEU A 71 -8.16 11.24 -2.32
C LEU A 71 -9.25 12.32 -2.33
N LYS A 72 -10.28 12.16 -1.51
CA LYS A 72 -11.38 13.13 -1.37
C LYS A 72 -10.89 14.51 -0.91
N ASN A 73 -9.93 14.54 0.01
CA ASN A 73 -9.43 15.78 0.60
C ASN A 73 -8.22 16.39 -0.15
N SER A 74 -7.73 15.72 -1.20
CA SER A 74 -6.60 16.20 -2.00
C SER A 74 -7.03 17.32 -2.95
N PRO A 75 -6.36 18.49 -2.96
CA PRO A 75 -6.85 19.70 -3.64
C PRO A 75 -6.87 19.60 -5.18
N ASN A 76 -6.08 18.70 -5.76
CA ASN A 76 -5.92 18.54 -7.21
C ASN A 76 -6.68 17.33 -7.77
N ILE A 77 -7.58 16.74 -6.97
CA ILE A 77 -8.21 15.46 -7.25
C ILE A 77 -9.73 15.59 -7.19
N GLU A 78 -10.37 15.08 -8.23
CA GLU A 78 -11.80 14.81 -8.22
C GLU A 78 -12.03 13.30 -8.08
N LEU A 79 -12.37 12.84 -6.88
CA LEU A 79 -12.68 11.44 -6.62
C LEU A 79 -14.10 11.12 -7.14
N LEU A 80 -14.22 10.11 -8.01
CA LEU A 80 -15.49 9.68 -8.57
C LEU A 80 -16.19 8.68 -7.63
N GLU A 81 -17.52 8.74 -7.52
CA GLU A 81 -18.29 7.78 -6.73
C GLU A 81 -18.23 6.37 -7.32
N ASP A 82 -18.36 5.34 -6.48
CA ASP A 82 -18.34 3.92 -6.86
C ASP A 82 -19.30 3.61 -8.02
N LYS A 83 -20.45 4.29 -8.05
CA LYS A 83 -21.49 4.11 -9.07
C LYS A 83 -21.12 4.73 -10.42
N ASP A 84 -20.22 5.72 -10.43
CA ASP A 84 -19.88 6.56 -11.59
C ASP A 84 -18.70 5.98 -12.39
N PHE A 85 -17.95 5.05 -11.82
CA PHE A 85 -16.89 4.32 -12.52
C PHE A 85 -17.05 2.81 -12.43
N GLY A 86 -16.83 2.16 -13.58
CA GLY A 86 -17.00 0.73 -13.76
C GLY A 86 -18.31 0.35 -14.42
N ARG A 87 -18.44 -0.93 -14.78
CA ARG A 87 -19.63 -1.47 -15.43
C ARG A 87 -20.30 -2.47 -14.49
N LYS A 88 -21.65 -2.47 -14.48
CA LYS A 88 -22.44 -3.43 -13.71
C LYS A 88 -21.97 -4.86 -14.02
N ASN A 89 -21.74 -5.66 -12.98
CA ASN A 89 -21.29 -7.06 -13.04
C ASN A 89 -19.88 -7.28 -13.63
N LYS A 90 -19.01 -6.25 -13.68
CA LYS A 90 -17.59 -6.43 -14.01
C LYS A 90 -16.72 -6.13 -12.80
N SER A 91 -15.58 -6.81 -12.73
CA SER A 91 -14.51 -6.46 -11.80
C SER A 91 -13.98 -5.07 -12.16
N LYS A 92 -13.65 -4.28 -11.15
CA LYS A 92 -13.16 -2.91 -11.31
C LYS A 92 -12.13 -2.59 -10.23
N PRO A 93 -11.28 -1.57 -10.46
CA PRO A 93 -10.43 -1.03 -9.42
C PRO A 93 -11.21 -0.45 -8.25
N ASP A 94 -10.54 -0.28 -7.12
CA ASP A 94 -11.14 0.23 -5.88
C ASP A 94 -11.54 1.70 -6.00
N PHE A 95 -10.74 2.54 -6.67
CA PHE A 95 -11.05 3.95 -6.89
C PHE A 95 -10.80 4.41 -8.33
N CYS A 96 -11.50 5.49 -8.72
CA CYS A 96 -11.25 6.24 -9.94
C CYS A 96 -11.32 7.74 -9.63
N PHE A 97 -10.41 8.51 -10.17
CA PHE A 97 -10.38 9.95 -9.95
C PHE A 97 -9.81 10.70 -11.16
N LEU A 98 -10.03 12.01 -11.19
CA LEU A 98 -9.49 12.92 -12.21
C LEU A 98 -8.41 13.81 -11.61
N VAL A 99 -7.33 14.02 -12.38
CA VAL A 99 -6.30 15.04 -12.14
C VAL A 99 -6.17 15.82 -13.43
N ASN A 100 -6.46 17.12 -13.42
CA ASN A 100 -6.45 17.96 -14.63
C ASN A 100 -7.28 17.34 -15.79
N ASN A 101 -8.48 16.83 -15.49
CA ASN A 101 -9.37 16.10 -16.41
C ASN A 101 -8.80 14.79 -16.99
N GLN A 102 -7.62 14.35 -16.56
CA GLN A 102 -7.05 13.06 -16.90
C GLN A 102 -7.50 12.02 -15.87
N ARG A 103 -8.00 10.88 -16.33
CA ARG A 103 -8.55 9.83 -15.47
C ARG A 103 -7.46 8.84 -15.01
N TYR A 104 -7.52 8.50 -13.73
CA TYR A 104 -6.64 7.55 -13.06
C TYR A 104 -7.47 6.54 -12.25
N PHE A 105 -6.98 5.31 -12.21
CA PHE A 105 -7.53 4.24 -11.40
C PHE A 105 -6.52 3.81 -10.33
N LEU A 106 -7.03 3.52 -9.14
CA LEU A 106 -6.23 3.06 -8.00
C LEU A 106 -6.74 1.69 -7.56
N GLU A 107 -5.83 0.74 -7.42
CA GLU A 107 -6.07 -0.57 -6.83
C GLU A 107 -5.30 -0.70 -5.50
N ALA A 108 -6.05 -0.84 -4.40
CA ALA A 108 -5.52 -0.96 -3.06
C ALA A 108 -5.26 -2.43 -2.68
N THR A 109 -4.23 -2.65 -1.87
CA THR A 109 -3.97 -3.96 -1.28
C THR A 109 -3.17 -3.83 -0.01
N ILE A 110 -3.36 -4.80 0.88
CA ILE A 110 -2.44 -5.04 1.99
C ILE A 110 -1.58 -6.25 1.67
N ILE A 111 -0.36 -6.26 2.20
CA ILE A 111 0.47 -7.46 2.13
C ILE A 111 0.02 -8.42 3.23
N ASN A 112 -0.27 -9.67 2.85
CA ASN A 112 -0.59 -10.71 3.82
C ASN A 112 0.68 -11.10 4.59
N PRO A 113 0.73 -10.94 5.93
CA PRO A 113 1.90 -11.34 6.71
C PRO A 113 2.16 -12.85 6.63
N GLY A 114 1.15 -13.65 6.25
CA GLY A 114 1.20 -15.11 6.26
C GLY A 114 0.92 -15.66 7.65
N GLU A 115 1.34 -16.89 7.91
CA GLU A 115 1.44 -17.40 9.27
C GLU A 115 2.57 -16.63 9.95
N TYR A 116 2.24 -15.80 10.94
CA TYR A 116 3.25 -15.33 11.89
C TYR A 116 3.99 -16.58 12.39
N PRO A 117 5.33 -16.62 12.39
CA PRO A 117 6.00 -17.58 13.27
C PRO A 117 5.37 -17.34 14.65
N ALA A 118 4.85 -18.41 15.26
CA ALA A 118 4.13 -18.33 16.52
C ALA A 118 4.87 -17.37 17.44
N LEU A 119 4.16 -16.41 18.04
CA LEU A 119 4.67 -15.43 19.01
C LEU A 119 5.26 -16.07 20.28
N ASN A 120 5.66 -17.34 20.24
CA ASN A 120 6.52 -18.04 21.19
C ASN A 120 8.01 -17.80 20.89
N ILE A 121 8.36 -16.64 20.32
CA ILE A 121 9.70 -16.10 20.47
C ILE A 121 9.67 -15.47 21.86
N GLU A 122 10.39 -16.03 22.82
CA GLU A 122 10.42 -15.51 24.18
C GLU A 122 10.75 -14.01 24.12
N LEU A 123 10.09 -13.19 24.95
CA LEU A 123 10.28 -11.73 24.95
C LEU A 123 11.77 -11.35 25.12
N ASP A 124 12.53 -12.25 25.75
CA ASP A 124 13.98 -12.15 25.96
C ASP A 124 14.78 -12.34 24.66
N GLU A 125 14.27 -13.12 23.69
CA GLU A 125 14.81 -13.17 22.32
C GLU A 125 14.45 -11.91 21.53
N VAL A 126 13.32 -11.23 21.81
CA VAL A 126 12.90 -9.99 21.14
C VAL A 126 13.72 -8.77 21.58
N LEU A 127 14.24 -8.77 22.82
CA LEU A 127 15.08 -7.69 23.36
C LEU A 127 16.54 -7.74 22.90
N GLY A 128 16.95 -8.81 22.20
CA GLY A 128 18.29 -8.95 21.59
C GLY A 128 18.28 -9.36 20.10
N SER A 129 17.15 -9.85 19.59
CA SER A 129 17.02 -10.42 18.25
C SER A 129 15.79 -9.83 17.57
N SER A 130 16.05 -8.89 16.68
CA SER A 130 15.08 -8.46 15.67
C SER A 130 14.49 -9.69 15.00
N CYS A 131 13.19 -9.95 15.18
CA CYS A 131 12.46 -10.96 14.43
C CYS A 131 12.48 -10.56 12.95
N ARG A 132 13.51 -10.97 12.21
CA ARG A 132 13.71 -10.56 10.82
C ARG A 132 12.88 -11.48 9.93
N ILE A 133 11.78 -10.99 9.36
CA ILE A 133 11.38 -11.55 8.06
C ILE A 133 12.58 -11.32 7.13
N PRO A 134 13.19 -12.37 6.55
CA PRO A 134 14.30 -12.18 5.64
C PRO A 134 13.89 -11.23 4.51
N ARG A 135 14.77 -10.29 4.12
CA ARG A 135 14.45 -9.28 3.07
C ARG A 135 13.89 -9.91 1.80
N GLU A 136 14.41 -11.08 1.43
CA GLU A 136 13.94 -11.89 0.30
C GLU A 136 12.47 -12.30 0.44
N GLU A 137 12.03 -12.69 1.63
CA GLU A 137 10.63 -13.05 1.88
C GLU A 137 9.72 -11.81 1.84
N TYR A 138 10.18 -10.66 2.33
CA TYR A 138 9.43 -9.42 2.18
C TYR A 138 9.31 -9.00 0.71
N LYS A 139 10.41 -9.10 -0.05
CA LYS A 139 10.47 -8.91 -1.49
C LYS A 139 9.49 -9.84 -2.21
N GLU A 140 9.47 -11.12 -1.83
CA GLU A 140 8.53 -12.10 -2.38
C GLU A 140 7.07 -11.67 -2.20
N LYS A 141 6.71 -11.17 -1.02
CA LYS A 141 5.35 -10.75 -0.70
C LYS A 141 4.96 -9.44 -1.40
N ILE A 142 5.85 -8.46 -1.51
CA ILE A 142 5.61 -7.23 -2.30
C ILE A 142 5.40 -7.57 -3.78
N CYS A 143 6.34 -8.30 -4.39
CA CYS A 143 6.22 -8.69 -5.79
C CYS A 143 4.95 -9.50 -6.04
N GLY A 144 4.60 -10.42 -5.13
CA GLY A 144 3.34 -11.17 -5.22
C GLY A 144 2.08 -10.29 -5.15
N ALA A 145 2.09 -9.24 -4.33
CA ALA A 145 1.00 -8.28 -4.26
C ALA A 145 0.89 -7.46 -5.57
N ILE A 146 2.01 -6.98 -6.12
CA ILE A 146 2.06 -6.28 -7.41
C ILE A 146 1.55 -7.19 -8.53
N ASP A 147 2.10 -8.41 -8.66
CA ASP A 147 1.70 -9.39 -9.66
C ASP A 147 0.19 -9.68 -9.61
N LYS A 148 -0.39 -9.83 -8.42
CA LYS A 148 -1.83 -10.05 -8.26
C LYS A 148 -2.64 -8.92 -8.87
N LYS A 149 -2.23 -7.67 -8.67
CA LYS A 149 -2.94 -6.49 -9.21
C LYS A 149 -2.68 -6.26 -10.70
N ILE A 150 -1.48 -6.60 -11.19
CA ILE A 150 -1.20 -6.65 -12.64
C ILE A 150 -2.08 -7.70 -13.32
N ASN A 151 -2.25 -8.87 -12.71
CA ASN A 151 -3.15 -9.91 -13.22
C ASN A 151 -4.61 -9.47 -13.20
N ALA A 152 -5.05 -8.75 -12.17
CA ALA A 152 -6.39 -8.16 -12.12
C ALA A 152 -6.61 -7.15 -13.25
N PHE A 153 -5.64 -6.26 -13.50
CA PHE A 153 -5.66 -5.35 -14.63
C PHE A 153 -5.79 -6.10 -15.97
N ASN A 154 -4.90 -7.07 -16.20
CA ASN A 154 -4.81 -7.79 -17.45
C ASN A 154 -6.04 -8.63 -17.79
N ASN A 155 -6.69 -9.20 -16.78
CA ASN A 155 -7.80 -10.14 -16.94
C ASN A 155 -9.18 -9.53 -16.67
N GLY A 156 -9.25 -8.42 -15.91
CA GLY A 156 -10.49 -7.89 -15.36
C GLY A 156 -10.82 -6.45 -15.74
N TYR A 157 -9.82 -5.59 -15.96
CA TYR A 157 -10.05 -4.14 -16.04
C TYR A 157 -9.94 -3.54 -17.44
N LYS A 158 -9.45 -4.28 -18.43
CA LYS A 158 -9.25 -3.79 -19.82
C LYS A 158 -10.51 -3.23 -20.50
N ASP A 159 -11.70 -3.58 -20.02
CA ASP A 159 -12.97 -3.05 -20.54
C ASP A 159 -13.39 -1.70 -19.93
N ILE A 160 -12.72 -1.28 -18.86
CA ILE A 160 -13.03 -0.08 -18.08
C ILE A 160 -11.91 0.95 -18.22
N ILE A 161 -10.66 0.47 -18.23
CA ILE A 161 -9.44 1.26 -18.36
C ILE A 161 -8.98 1.22 -19.82
N THR A 162 -8.78 2.40 -20.41
CA THR A 162 -8.33 2.61 -21.78
C THR A 162 -6.85 3.00 -21.82
N ASP A 163 -6.24 3.02 -23.01
CA ASP A 163 -4.85 3.45 -23.19
C ASP A 163 -4.57 4.90 -22.77
N ASN A 164 -5.60 5.74 -22.65
CA ASN A 164 -5.45 7.11 -22.19
C ASN A 164 -5.50 7.23 -20.66
N ASP A 165 -5.90 6.19 -19.93
CA ASP A 165 -6.06 6.27 -18.47
C ASP A 165 -4.79 5.87 -17.73
N GLY A 166 -4.55 6.46 -16.56
CA GLY A 166 -3.52 6.00 -15.64
C GLY A 166 -4.02 4.89 -14.71
N TYR A 167 -3.12 4.03 -14.26
CA TYR A 167 -3.40 2.96 -13.31
C TYR A 167 -2.24 2.84 -12.32
N PHE A 168 -2.48 2.90 -11.02
CA PHE A 168 -1.44 2.67 -10.02
C PHE A 168 -1.95 1.81 -8.87
N ILE A 169 -0.99 1.22 -8.16
CA ILE A 169 -1.27 0.27 -7.08
C ILE A 169 -0.90 0.94 -5.76
N ALA A 170 -1.74 0.81 -4.75
CA ALA A 170 -1.46 1.29 -3.39
C ALA A 170 -1.32 0.10 -2.44
N ILE A 171 -0.12 -0.11 -1.90
CA ILE A 171 0.25 -1.26 -1.08
C ILE A 171 0.50 -0.81 0.36
N SER A 172 -0.28 -1.33 1.30
CA SER A 172 0.11 -1.27 2.72
C SER A 172 0.85 -2.54 3.12
N SER A 173 2.12 -2.41 3.48
CA SER A 173 2.94 -3.45 4.10
C SER A 173 2.89 -3.42 5.62
N SER A 174 2.05 -2.56 6.20
CA SER A 174 1.93 -2.39 7.64
C SER A 174 1.74 -3.69 8.44
N PRO A 175 1.02 -4.75 8.00
CA PRO A 175 0.93 -5.99 8.76
C PRO A 175 2.27 -6.72 8.96
N ILE A 176 3.28 -6.39 8.15
CA ILE A 176 4.66 -6.92 8.20
C ILE A 176 5.63 -5.92 8.85
N GLY A 177 5.31 -4.62 8.80
CA GLY A 177 6.22 -3.48 8.97
C GLY A 177 6.88 -3.28 10.34
N ILE A 178 6.76 -4.22 11.27
CA ILE A 178 7.39 -4.16 12.60
C ILE A 178 8.87 -4.60 12.53
N HIS A 179 9.34 -5.15 11.40
CA HIS A 179 10.60 -5.90 11.32
C HIS A 179 11.69 -5.31 10.39
N LEU A 180 11.44 -4.15 9.77
CA LEU A 180 12.38 -3.50 8.85
C LEU A 180 12.63 -2.06 9.29
N ASN A 181 13.83 -1.55 9.00
CA ASN A 181 14.10 -0.12 9.16
C ASN A 181 13.09 0.64 8.28
N PRO A 182 12.16 1.41 8.87
CA PRO A 182 11.10 2.06 8.09
C PRO A 182 11.66 3.07 7.08
N ASN A 183 12.90 3.55 7.30
CA ASN A 183 13.57 4.51 6.44
C ASN A 183 14.38 3.86 5.29
N ASP A 184 14.59 2.55 5.30
CA ASP A 184 15.33 1.88 4.22
C ASP A 184 14.39 1.52 3.07
N LEU A 185 14.50 2.26 1.95
CA LEU A 185 13.62 2.09 0.80
C LEU A 185 13.98 0.90 -0.10
N LEU A 186 15.07 0.21 0.23
CA LEU A 186 15.73 -0.70 -0.69
C LEU A 186 14.83 -1.85 -1.15
N VAL A 187 13.98 -2.44 -0.30
CA VAL A 187 13.22 -3.62 -0.72
C VAL A 187 12.15 -3.26 -1.76
N GLU A 188 11.38 -2.21 -1.53
CA GLU A 188 10.38 -1.68 -2.44
C GLU A 188 11.04 -1.21 -3.75
N ALA A 189 12.15 -0.47 -3.63
CA ALA A 189 12.97 -0.06 -4.77
C ALA A 189 13.43 -1.27 -5.60
N SER A 190 13.90 -2.31 -4.91
CA SER A 190 14.37 -3.55 -5.51
C SER A 190 13.25 -4.33 -6.20
N CYS A 191 12.01 -4.24 -5.71
CA CYS A 191 10.84 -4.86 -6.36
C CYS A 191 10.45 -4.15 -7.66
N LEU A 192 10.65 -2.84 -7.75
CA LEU A 192 10.18 -2.03 -8.88
C LEU A 192 11.25 -1.85 -9.95
N PHE A 193 12.50 -1.54 -9.55
CA PHE A 193 13.59 -1.15 -10.43
C PHE A 193 14.62 -2.27 -10.66
N GLY A 194 14.46 -3.41 -10.00
CA GLY A 194 15.39 -4.54 -10.13
C GLY A 194 16.76 -4.21 -9.55
N LEU A 195 16.79 -3.66 -8.34
CA LEU A 195 18.01 -3.37 -7.60
C LEU A 195 18.41 -4.56 -6.74
N SER A 196 19.71 -4.82 -6.63
CA SER A 196 20.28 -5.77 -5.68
C SER A 196 20.40 -5.19 -4.28
N GLU A 197 20.92 -5.98 -3.35
CA GLU A 197 21.46 -5.47 -2.09
C GLU A 197 22.62 -4.48 -2.33
N ARG A 198 22.89 -3.63 -1.32
CA ARG A 198 24.03 -2.70 -1.32
C ARG A 198 25.34 -3.49 -1.29
N ILE A 199 26.22 -3.23 -2.26
CA ILE A 199 27.55 -3.84 -2.34
C ILE A 199 28.58 -2.77 -2.02
N TYR A 200 29.40 -3.01 -1.00
CA TYR A 200 30.53 -2.15 -0.65
C TYR A 200 31.80 -2.63 -1.37
N ASP A 201 32.41 -1.76 -2.16
CA ASP A 201 33.74 -1.99 -2.73
C ASP A 201 34.81 -1.33 -1.85
N PRO A 202 35.65 -2.12 -1.14
CA PRO A 202 36.68 -1.59 -0.26
C PRO A 202 37.80 -0.86 -1.00
N ASN A 203 37.97 -1.08 -2.31
CA ASN A 203 39.05 -0.41 -3.07
C ASN A 203 38.68 1.02 -3.45
N THR A 204 37.40 1.26 -3.67
CA THR A 204 36.87 2.58 -4.04
C THR A 204 36.20 3.28 -2.86
N GLU A 205 35.98 2.56 -1.75
CA GLU A 205 35.17 2.98 -0.60
C GLU A 205 33.74 3.38 -0.99
N MET A 206 33.26 2.89 -2.13
CA MET A 206 31.94 3.22 -2.69
C MET A 206 30.94 2.11 -2.43
N ILE A 207 29.66 2.52 -2.38
CA ILE A 207 28.52 1.60 -2.33
C ILE A 207 27.77 1.71 -3.65
N TYR A 208 27.49 0.55 -4.24
CA TYR A 208 26.71 0.46 -5.48
C TYR A 208 25.61 -0.60 -5.37
N LEU A 209 24.65 -0.51 -6.29
CA LEU A 209 23.52 -1.40 -6.42
C LEU A 209 23.61 -2.07 -7.79
N ALA A 210 23.75 -3.40 -7.82
CA ALA A 210 23.74 -4.15 -9.06
C ALA A 210 22.30 -4.38 -9.56
N GLU A 211 22.16 -4.88 -10.78
CA GLU A 211 20.86 -5.27 -11.30
C GLU A 211 20.43 -6.66 -10.80
N GLU A 212 19.21 -6.75 -10.30
CA GLU A 212 18.53 -7.98 -9.92
C GLU A 212 17.11 -7.97 -10.50
N ASP A 213 16.99 -8.43 -11.75
CA ASP A 213 15.75 -8.41 -12.54
C ASP A 213 14.74 -9.50 -12.14
N ALA A 214 15.16 -10.48 -11.33
CA ALA A 214 14.29 -11.52 -10.79
C ALA A 214 14.84 -12.15 -9.50
N VAL A 215 13.94 -12.64 -8.64
CA VAL A 215 14.28 -13.37 -7.40
C VAL A 215 13.64 -14.75 -7.40
N LYS A 216 14.36 -15.78 -6.94
CA LYS A 216 13.81 -17.13 -6.82
C LYS A 216 12.83 -17.21 -5.65
N LYS A 217 11.66 -17.81 -5.87
CA LYS A 217 10.73 -18.12 -4.79
C LYS A 217 11.25 -19.30 -3.97
N LYS A 218 11.21 -19.23 -2.64
CA LYS A 218 11.57 -20.37 -1.77
C LYS A 218 10.77 -21.66 -2.06
N LYS A 219 9.51 -21.52 -2.49
CA LYS A 219 8.57 -22.65 -2.70
C LYS A 219 8.16 -22.88 -4.16
N SER A 220 8.78 -22.21 -5.13
CA SER A 220 8.42 -22.36 -6.55
C SER A 220 9.62 -22.16 -7.46
N ASN A 221 9.67 -22.92 -8.56
CA ASN A 221 10.70 -22.79 -9.59
C ASN A 221 10.49 -21.58 -10.52
N SER A 222 9.34 -20.89 -10.45
CA SER A 222 9.08 -19.69 -11.24
C SER A 222 9.64 -18.45 -10.50
N PRO A 223 10.59 -17.72 -11.10
CA PRO A 223 11.14 -16.51 -10.49
C PRO A 223 10.06 -15.42 -10.40
N LEU A 224 10.17 -14.58 -9.37
CA LEU A 224 9.43 -13.32 -9.27
C LEU A 224 10.13 -12.25 -10.07
N LYS A 225 9.35 -11.49 -10.85
CA LYS A 225 9.82 -10.29 -11.51
C LYS A 225 10.03 -9.19 -10.47
N THR A 226 11.10 -8.43 -10.63
CA THR A 226 11.51 -7.36 -9.70
C THR A 226 11.83 -6.07 -10.45
N ASN A 227 11.53 -6.02 -11.73
CA ASN A 227 11.89 -4.95 -12.66
C ASN A 227 10.65 -4.36 -13.36
N TYR A 228 9.55 -4.20 -12.62
CA TYR A 228 8.27 -3.71 -13.16
C TYR A 228 8.41 -2.34 -13.84
N PHE A 229 9.36 -1.49 -13.45
CA PHE A 229 9.56 -0.16 -14.03
C PHE A 229 10.63 -0.13 -15.13
N LYS A 230 11.15 -1.29 -15.56
CA LYS A 230 12.14 -1.43 -16.64
C LYS A 230 11.61 -2.10 -17.90
N LYS A 231 10.42 -2.71 -17.87
CA LYS A 231 9.90 -3.50 -19.01
C LYS A 231 8.65 -2.85 -19.58
N ASP A 232 8.63 -2.65 -20.90
CA ASP A 232 7.51 -2.04 -21.63
C ASP A 232 6.17 -2.74 -21.41
N GLU A 233 6.17 -4.04 -21.08
CA GLU A 233 4.94 -4.78 -20.74
C GLU A 233 4.19 -4.20 -19.53
N PHE A 234 4.85 -3.36 -18.72
CA PHE A 234 4.30 -2.71 -17.54
C PHE A 234 4.10 -1.20 -17.70
N ASN A 235 4.23 -0.64 -18.91
CA ASN A 235 4.04 0.81 -19.15
C ASN A 235 2.61 1.32 -18.90
N PHE A 236 1.64 0.42 -18.69
CA PHE A 236 0.29 0.79 -18.26
C PHE A 236 0.21 1.22 -16.78
N LEU A 237 1.20 0.82 -15.97
CA LEU A 237 1.26 1.13 -14.55
C LEU A 237 1.93 2.49 -14.35
N SER A 238 1.18 3.50 -13.91
CA SER A 238 1.64 4.87 -13.63
C SER A 238 2.61 4.95 -12.44
N GLY A 239 2.49 4.05 -11.47
CA GLY A 239 3.34 4.03 -10.28
C GLY A 239 2.86 3.06 -9.20
N VAL A 240 3.53 3.09 -8.04
CA VAL A 240 3.14 2.32 -6.86
C VAL A 240 3.32 3.17 -5.60
N LEU A 241 2.26 3.26 -4.79
CA LEU A 241 2.26 3.88 -3.46
C LEU A 241 2.51 2.81 -2.40
N PHE A 242 3.43 3.06 -1.47
CA PHE A 242 3.67 2.18 -0.32
C PHE A 242 3.38 2.90 0.99
N SER A 243 2.67 2.21 1.88
CA SER A 243 2.54 2.52 3.30
C SER A 243 3.14 1.37 4.11
N ARG A 244 3.98 1.67 5.10
CA ARG A 244 4.73 0.68 5.91
C ARG A 244 4.28 0.59 7.36
N ARG A 245 3.57 1.59 7.87
CA ARG A 245 3.31 1.71 9.31
C ARG A 245 1.86 1.39 9.65
N LEU A 246 1.67 0.54 10.66
CA LEU A 246 0.33 0.19 11.18
C LEU A 246 -0.39 1.38 11.81
N CYS A 247 0.36 2.37 12.30
CA CYS A 247 -0.24 3.52 12.97
C CYS A 247 -1.13 4.37 12.05
N ILE A 248 -1.01 4.24 10.72
CA ILE A 248 -1.90 4.93 9.78
C ILE A 248 -3.37 4.48 9.90
N PHE A 249 -3.61 3.31 10.50
CA PHE A 249 -4.96 2.81 10.78
C PHE A 249 -5.51 3.25 12.13
N TYR A 250 -4.77 4.09 12.87
CA TYR A 250 -5.24 4.63 14.12
C TYR A 250 -5.60 6.11 13.95
N PRO A 251 -6.73 6.56 14.51
CA PRO A 251 -7.01 7.99 14.60
C PRO A 251 -5.88 8.69 15.34
N LYS A 252 -5.63 9.95 14.98
CA LYS A 252 -4.88 10.89 15.84
C LYS A 252 -5.67 11.12 17.13
N LEU A 253 -5.51 10.21 18.08
CA LEU A 253 -6.12 10.30 19.40
C LEU A 253 -5.56 11.52 20.12
N GLU A 254 -6.38 12.13 20.97
CA GLU A 254 -5.97 13.27 21.80
C GLU A 254 -4.74 12.89 22.64
N GLY A 255 -3.67 13.68 22.52
CA GLY A 255 -2.38 13.45 23.19
C GLY A 255 -1.42 12.47 22.47
N LEU A 256 -1.81 11.90 21.32
CA LEU A 256 -0.97 11.04 20.47
C LEU A 256 -0.85 11.57 19.03
N GLU A 257 -1.23 12.83 18.79
CA GLU A 257 -1.30 13.42 17.45
C GLU A 257 0.06 13.42 16.75
N HIS A 258 1.15 13.58 17.52
CA HIS A 258 2.52 13.56 17.00
C HIS A 258 3.08 12.14 16.78
N ALA A 259 2.46 11.12 17.37
CA ALA A 259 2.90 9.73 17.25
C ALA A 259 2.36 9.04 15.98
N ILE A 260 1.31 9.61 15.39
CA ILE A 260 0.64 9.07 14.21
C ILE A 260 0.94 9.97 13.02
N PRO A 261 1.78 9.52 12.07
CA PRO A 261 2.15 10.31 10.90
C PRO A 261 0.95 10.49 9.98
N ASP A 262 0.94 11.62 9.27
CA ASP A 262 0.02 11.84 8.15
C ASP A 262 0.42 10.97 6.95
N ILE A 263 -0.56 10.60 6.12
CA ILE A 263 -0.33 9.78 4.92
C ILE A 263 0.69 10.41 3.99
N GLU A 264 0.72 11.74 3.91
CA GLU A 264 1.68 12.54 3.14
C GLU A 264 3.13 12.30 3.56
N SER A 265 3.34 12.07 4.86
CA SER A 265 4.65 11.87 5.46
C SER A 265 5.07 10.39 5.55
N GLU A 266 4.08 9.51 5.66
CA GLU A 266 4.27 8.09 5.87
C GLU A 266 4.45 7.33 4.56
N CYS A 267 3.66 7.68 3.55
CA CYS A 267 3.68 6.98 2.28
C CYS A 267 4.86 7.39 1.42
N ILE A 268 5.33 6.44 0.62
CA ILE A 268 6.33 6.66 -0.42
C ILE A 268 5.70 6.32 -1.76
N TYR A 269 5.77 7.24 -2.72
CA TYR A 269 5.28 7.01 -4.07
C TYR A 269 6.45 6.86 -5.05
N PHE A 270 6.45 5.76 -5.79
CA PHE A 270 7.39 5.53 -6.88
C PHE A 270 6.65 5.70 -8.20
N HIS A 271 7.03 6.70 -8.98
CA HIS A 271 6.53 6.87 -10.34
C HIS A 271 7.19 5.84 -11.24
N ASN A 272 6.43 5.32 -12.20
CA ASN A 272 6.99 4.48 -13.25
C ASN A 272 7.52 5.38 -14.39
N PRO A 273 8.86 5.48 -14.59
CA PRO A 273 9.46 6.37 -15.58
C PRO A 273 9.08 6.03 -17.02
N ILE A 274 8.63 4.80 -17.29
CA ILE A 274 8.22 4.35 -18.63
C ILE A 274 6.70 4.31 -18.80
N ALA A 275 5.91 4.82 -17.84
CA ALA A 275 4.46 4.77 -17.95
C ALA A 275 3.92 5.64 -19.10
N LYS A 276 2.92 5.12 -19.82
CA LYS A 276 2.20 5.87 -20.86
C LYS A 276 1.48 7.09 -20.28
N ASN A 277 0.84 6.91 -19.13
CA ASN A 277 0.08 7.95 -18.43
C ASN A 277 0.65 8.10 -17.02
N GLN A 278 1.71 8.88 -16.88
CA GLN A 278 2.30 9.18 -15.57
C GLN A 278 1.38 10.07 -14.75
N LEU A 279 1.26 9.75 -13.47
CA LEU A 279 0.58 10.64 -12.53
C LEU A 279 1.46 11.87 -12.28
N PRO A 280 0.96 13.10 -12.43
CA PRO A 280 1.77 14.28 -12.17
C PRO A 280 2.24 14.32 -10.72
N ARG A 281 3.50 14.71 -10.46
CA ARG A 281 4.06 14.82 -9.10
C ARG A 281 3.20 15.66 -8.15
N GLN A 282 2.61 16.72 -8.67
CA GLN A 282 1.72 17.63 -7.93
C GLN A 282 0.32 17.07 -7.64
N ALA A 283 -0.02 15.89 -8.17
CA ALA A 283 -1.31 15.25 -7.89
C ALA A 283 -1.45 14.91 -6.40
N PHE A 284 -0.34 14.46 -5.79
CA PHE A 284 -0.29 14.09 -4.38
C PHE A 284 0.76 14.90 -3.62
N PRO A 285 0.45 15.40 -2.41
CA PRO A 285 1.41 16.11 -1.56
C PRO A 285 2.34 15.17 -0.78
N PHE A 286 2.74 14.01 -1.33
CA PHE A 286 3.66 13.11 -0.64
C PHE A 286 5.05 13.73 -0.53
N ILE A 287 5.65 13.64 0.66
CA ILE A 287 7.02 14.10 0.94
C ILE A 287 8.03 13.23 0.18
N ASN A 288 7.82 11.92 0.19
CA ASN A 288 8.73 10.95 -0.42
C ASN A 288 8.18 10.50 -1.78
N GLN A 289 8.72 11.07 -2.85
CA GLN A 289 8.39 10.71 -4.23
C GLN A 289 9.65 10.53 -5.08
N PHE A 290 9.71 9.45 -5.84
CA PHE A 290 10.83 9.12 -6.72
C PHE A 290 10.35 8.98 -8.17
N GLU A 291 10.90 9.80 -9.06
CA GLU A 291 10.51 9.85 -10.48
C GLU A 291 11.36 8.95 -11.37
N SER A 292 12.56 8.63 -10.92
CA SER A 292 13.51 7.80 -11.65
C SER A 292 14.31 6.86 -10.75
N ARG A 293 15.01 5.91 -11.38
CA ARG A 293 15.99 5.05 -10.71
C ARG A 293 17.14 5.87 -10.12
N GLU A 294 17.62 6.89 -10.84
CA GLU A 294 18.74 7.73 -10.40
C GLU A 294 18.39 8.52 -9.13
N ASP A 295 17.19 9.14 -9.08
CA ASP A 295 16.71 9.84 -7.88
C ASP A 295 16.69 8.92 -6.65
N LEU A 296 16.28 7.67 -6.87
CA LEU A 296 16.18 6.66 -5.83
C LEU A 296 17.55 6.14 -5.38
N GLU A 297 18.46 5.86 -6.30
CA GLU A 297 19.83 5.43 -5.96
C GLU A 297 20.56 6.52 -5.15
N ASN A 298 20.42 7.79 -5.53
CA ASN A 298 20.97 8.91 -4.79
C ASN A 298 20.41 8.99 -3.35
N ALA A 299 19.10 8.77 -3.18
CA ALA A 299 18.48 8.70 -1.86
C ALA A 299 18.95 7.49 -1.03
N LEU A 300 19.09 6.32 -1.66
CA LEU A 300 19.52 5.09 -0.98
C LEU A 300 20.97 5.12 -0.51
N ILE A 301 21.84 5.87 -1.21
CA ILE A 301 23.26 6.05 -0.88
C ILE A 301 23.44 7.11 0.20
N SER A 302 22.65 8.19 0.19
CA SER A 302 22.75 9.30 1.16
C SER A 302 22.22 8.99 2.56
N ILE A 303 21.52 7.87 2.74
CA ILE A 303 20.98 7.40 4.04
C ILE A 303 22.02 6.62 4.88
N LEU A 304 23.26 6.48 4.38
CA LEU A 304 24.37 5.79 5.05
C LEU A 304 25.30 6.77 5.76
#